data_AF-A0AAU9WEB4-F1
#
_entry.id   AF-A0AAU9WEB4-F1
#
_cell.length_a   1.000
_cell.length_b   1.000
_cell.length_c   1.000
_cell.angle_alpha   90.00
_cell.angle_beta   90.00
_cell.angle_gamma   90.00
#
_symmetry.space_group_name_H-M   'P 1'
#
loop_
_entity.id
_entity.type
_entity.pdbx_description
1 polymer ?
#
loop_
_entity_poly.entity_id
_entity_poly.type
_entity_poly.pdbx_seq_one_letter_code
_entity_poly.pdbx_strand_id
1 'polypeptide(L)'
;MATAAPPVSFSSTKETANYARLCHLLVEVGSCVLRNTFDKINPPSDLHKHLKTHRATLQQLRRKKILNPTQWGKLYPAIRTSVSSKNFDITLLTVLLRNICSLSRPATGWDALPPATDTSTEADIV
;
A
#
# COMPACT_ATOMS: atom_id res chain seq x y z
N MET A 1 48.97 16.08 23.66
CA MET A 1 48.18 14.83 23.51
C MET A 1 46.73 15.23 23.25
N ALA A 2 46.16 14.82 22.12
CA ALA A 2 44.77 15.14 21.78
C ALA A 2 43.83 14.18 22.52
N THR A 3 42.93 14.73 23.33
CA THR A 3 41.90 13.97 24.04
C THR A 3 40.79 13.58 23.06
N ALA A 4 40.64 12.28 22.82
CA ALA A 4 39.53 11.74 22.06
C ALA A 4 38.21 11.96 22.82
N ALA A 5 37.20 12.48 22.14
CA ALA A 5 35.86 12.65 22.71
C ALA A 5 35.25 11.28 23.09
N PRO A 6 34.51 11.19 24.21
CA PRO A 6 33.92 9.94 24.64
C PRO A 6 32.89 9.43 23.60
N PRO A 7 32.77 8.10 23.43
CA PRO A 7 31.78 7.51 22.55
C PRO A 7 30.38 7.88 23.04
N VAL A 8 29.62 8.57 22.20
CA VAL A 8 28.20 8.85 22.44
C VAL A 8 27.43 7.52 22.42
N SER A 9 27.02 7.05 23.60
CA SER A 9 26.20 5.87 23.76
C SER A 9 24.74 6.22 23.53
N PHE A 10 24.21 5.82 22.38
CA PHE A 10 22.77 5.89 22.13
C PHE A 10 22.09 4.73 22.87
N SER A 11 21.56 5.02 24.06
CA SER A 11 20.71 4.08 24.79
C SER A 11 19.36 3.97 24.06
N SER A 12 19.07 2.79 23.51
CA SER A 12 17.76 2.49 22.93
C SER A 12 16.77 2.15 24.05
N THR A 13 15.65 2.89 24.13
CA THR A 13 14.58 2.60 25.08
C THR A 13 13.59 1.58 24.51
N LYS A 14 12.73 1.02 25.38
CA LYS A 14 11.67 0.11 24.94
C LYS A 14 10.72 0.78 23.95
N GLU A 15 10.42 2.05 24.16
CA GLU A 15 9.56 2.87 23.30
C GLU A 15 10.17 3.03 21.90
N THR A 16 11.46 3.32 21.80
CA THR A 16 12.18 3.41 20.51
C THR A 16 12.15 2.07 19.77
N ALA A 17 12.39 0.97 20.47
CA ALA A 17 12.30 -0.37 19.89
C ALA A 17 10.87 -0.71 19.42
N ASN A 18 9.85 -0.34 20.20
CA ASN A 18 8.44 -0.56 19.85
C ASN A 18 8.01 0.28 18.65
N TYR A 19 8.45 1.53 18.56
CA TYR A 19 8.22 2.39 17.40
C TYR A 19 8.83 1.77 16.13
N ALA A 20 10.08 1.32 16.19
CA ALA A 20 10.73 0.66 15.06
C ALA A 20 9.99 -0.61 14.62
N ARG A 21 9.52 -1.42 15.58
CA ARG A 21 8.69 -2.61 15.30
C ARG A 21 7.37 -2.24 14.64
N LEU A 22 6.71 -1.18 15.11
CA LEU A 22 5.46 -0.69 14.54
C LEU A 22 5.66 -0.17 13.12
N CYS A 23 6.71 0.61 12.85
CA CYS A 23 7.04 1.06 11.51
C CYS A 23 7.31 -0.11 10.57
N HIS A 24 8.10 -1.10 11.00
CA HIS A 24 8.34 -2.30 10.21
C HIS A 24 7.05 -3.08 9.92
N LEU A 25 6.18 -3.23 10.93
CA LEU A 25 4.89 -3.91 10.76
C LEU A 25 4.00 -3.16 9.74
N LEU A 26 3.88 -1.84 9.87
CA LEU A 26 3.02 -1.05 8.99
C LEU A 26 3.57 -0.94 7.56
N VAL A 27 4.86 -0.65 7.41
CA VAL A 27 5.47 -0.36 6.11
C VAL A 27 5.79 -1.64 5.35
N GLU A 28 6.52 -2.57 5.97
CA GLU A 28 6.99 -3.77 5.28
C GLU A 28 5.92 -4.85 5.27
N VAL A 29 5.44 -5.25 6.45
CA VAL A 29 4.50 -6.37 6.57
C VAL A 29 3.13 -5.99 5.99
N GLY A 30 2.62 -4.81 6.31
CA GLY A 30 1.36 -4.29 5.76
C GLY A 30 1.37 -4.22 4.23
N SER A 31 2.43 -3.65 3.65
CA SER A 31 2.58 -3.63 2.18
C SER A 31 2.68 -5.03 1.59
N CYS A 32 3.35 -5.97 2.27
CA CYS A 32 3.46 -7.35 1.82
C CYS A 32 2.09 -8.04 1.76
N VAL A 33 1.31 -7.96 2.84
CA VAL A 33 -0.02 -8.58 2.93
C VAL A 33 -0.96 -7.97 1.88
N LEU A 34 -1.05 -6.65 1.78
CA LEU A 34 -1.90 -5.97 0.80
C LEU A 34 -1.50 -6.33 -0.64
N ARG A 35 -0.19 -6.42 -0.92
CA ARG A 35 0.30 -6.84 -2.24
C ARG A 35 -0.07 -8.28 -2.56
N ASN A 36 0.08 -9.18 -1.60
CA ASN A 36 -0.32 -10.58 -1.78
C ASN A 36 -1.82 -10.70 -2.06
N THR A 37 -2.66 -9.94 -1.34
CA THR A 37 -4.10 -9.86 -1.61
C THR A 37 -4.38 -9.30 -3.01
N PHE A 38 -3.69 -8.22 -3.39
CA PHE A 38 -3.81 -7.64 -4.72
C PHE A 38 -3.39 -8.59 -5.84
N ASP A 39 -2.27 -9.30 -5.70
CA ASP A 39 -1.72 -10.21 -6.70
C ASP A 39 -2.58 -11.48 -6.86
N LYS A 40 -3.27 -11.92 -5.79
CA LYS A 40 -4.27 -13.01 -5.87
C LYS A 40 -5.45 -12.64 -6.76
N ILE A 41 -5.88 -11.38 -6.73
CA ILE A 41 -7.00 -10.87 -7.55
C ILE A 41 -6.51 -10.52 -8.96
N ASN A 42 -5.29 -9.98 -9.06
CA ASN A 42 -4.70 -9.44 -10.28
C ASN A 42 -3.34 -10.11 -10.53
N PRO A 43 -3.32 -11.30 -11.17
CA PRO A 43 -2.09 -12.00 -11.45
C PRO A 43 -1.05 -11.08 -12.13
N PRO A 44 0.23 -11.09 -11.70
CA PRO A 44 1.26 -10.20 -12.23
C PRO A 44 1.43 -10.27 -13.76
N SER A 45 1.18 -11.43 -14.37
CA SER A 45 1.19 -11.64 -15.82
C SER A 45 0.22 -10.74 -16.58
N ASP A 46 -0.94 -10.47 -15.99
CA ASP A 46 -2.06 -9.78 -16.65
C ASP A 46 -2.34 -8.39 -16.05
N LEU A 47 -1.49 -7.93 -15.13
CA LEU A 47 -1.63 -6.64 -14.46
C LEU A 47 -1.84 -5.48 -15.45
N HIS A 48 -1.05 -5.42 -16.53
CA HIS A 48 -1.18 -4.39 -17.56
C HIS A 48 -2.54 -4.41 -18.28
N LYS A 49 -3.16 -5.59 -18.48
CA LYS A 49 -4.51 -5.73 -19.06
C LYS A 49 -5.57 -5.29 -18.06
N HIS A 50 -5.42 -5.66 -16.79
CA HIS A 50 -6.33 -5.25 -15.73
C HIS A 50 -6.37 -3.74 -15.56
N LEU A 51 -5.19 -3.10 -15.51
CA LEU A 51 -5.06 -1.65 -15.44
C LEU A 51 -5.66 -0.96 -16.67
N LYS A 52 -5.47 -1.53 -17.87
CA LYS A 52 -6.07 -1.02 -19.11
C LYS A 52 -7.61 -1.05 -19.03
N THR A 53 -8.17 -2.13 -18.51
CA THR A 53 -9.63 -2.30 -18.37
C THR A 53 -10.23 -1.25 -17.43
N HIS A 54 -9.54 -0.94 -16.34
CA HIS A 54 -10.00 0.03 -15.33
C HIS A 54 -9.46 1.46 -15.54
N ARG A 55 -8.97 1.78 -16.75
CA ARG A 55 -8.31 3.06 -17.03
C ARG A 55 -9.20 4.27 -16.74
N ALA A 56 -10.49 4.19 -17.04
CA ALA A 56 -11.45 5.28 -16.79
C ALA A 56 -11.57 5.58 -15.28
N THR A 57 -11.75 4.55 -14.45
CA THR A 57 -11.78 4.67 -12.98
C THR A 57 -10.48 5.27 -12.45
N LEU A 58 -9.33 4.77 -12.89
CA LEU A 58 -8.02 5.28 -12.48
C LEU A 58 -7.80 6.74 -12.89
N GLN A 59 -8.25 7.13 -14.09
CA GLN A 59 -8.21 8.53 -14.53
C GLN A 59 -9.08 9.43 -13.64
N GLN A 60 -10.27 8.97 -13.24
CA GLN A 60 -11.11 9.72 -12.31
C GLN A 60 -10.42 9.91 -10.94
N LEU A 61 -9.78 8.87 -10.40
CA LEU A 61 -9.01 8.96 -9.16
C LEU A 61 -7.85 9.93 -9.25
N ARG A 62 -7.14 9.97 -10.39
CA ARG A 62 -6.10 10.96 -10.67
C ARG A 62 -6.67 12.39 -10.71
N ARG A 63 -7.81 12.60 -11.38
CA ARG A 63 -8.48 13.91 -11.43
C ARG A 63 -8.93 14.40 -10.05
N LYS A 64 -9.37 13.47 -9.19
CA LYS A 64 -9.71 13.72 -7.78
C LYS A 64 -8.49 13.89 -6.87
N LYS A 65 -7.27 13.83 -7.41
CA LYS A 65 -5.99 13.90 -6.66
C LYS A 65 -5.79 12.78 -5.62
N ILE A 66 -6.54 11.68 -5.75
CA ILE A 66 -6.34 10.47 -4.93
C ILE A 66 -5.06 9.75 -5.38
N LEU A 67 -4.83 9.70 -6.70
CA LEU A 67 -3.57 9.21 -7.28
C LEU A 67 -2.66 10.40 -7.62
N ASN A 68 -1.45 10.39 -7.07
CA ASN A 68 -0.45 11.41 -7.38
C ASN A 68 0.32 11.08 -8.69
N PRO A 69 1.06 12.04 -9.29
CA PRO A 69 1.79 11.81 -10.54
C PRO A 69 2.81 10.66 -10.48
N THR A 70 3.50 10.48 -9.34
CA THR A 70 4.47 9.38 -9.15
C THR A 70 3.77 8.02 -9.20
N GLN A 71 2.68 7.87 -8.47
CA GLN A 71 1.85 6.65 -8.48
C GLN A 71 1.27 6.40 -9.87
N TRP A 72 0.85 7.45 -10.59
CA TRP A 72 0.39 7.32 -11.96
C TRP A 72 1.47 6.78 -12.90
N GLY A 73 2.71 7.25 -12.76
CA GLY A 73 3.86 6.74 -13.51
C GLY A 73 4.16 5.27 -13.24
N LYS A 74 3.94 4.81 -12.00
CA LYS A 74 4.06 3.37 -11.64
C LYS A 74 2.97 2.52 -12.30
N LEU A 75 1.74 3.04 -12.44
CA LEU A 75 0.62 2.34 -13.09
C LEU A 75 0.73 2.32 -14.63
N TYR A 76 1.24 3.41 -15.21
CA TYR A 76 1.38 3.58 -16.66
C TYR A 76 2.81 3.97 -17.04
N PRO A 77 3.78 3.05 -16.87
CA PRO A 77 5.14 3.26 -17.32
C PRO A 77 5.23 3.36 -18.85
N ALA A 78 6.36 3.86 -19.35
CA ALA A 78 6.62 3.95 -20.80
C ALA A 78 6.50 2.58 -21.49
N ILE A 79 7.07 1.54 -20.86
CA ILE A 79 6.92 0.14 -21.29
C ILE A 79 5.77 -0.47 -20.50
N ARG A 80 4.59 -0.63 -21.12
CA ARG A 80 3.36 -1.03 -20.40
C ARG A 80 3.48 -2.37 -19.68
N THR A 81 4.26 -3.31 -20.22
CA THR A 81 4.47 -4.64 -19.65
C THR A 81 5.46 -4.64 -18.48
N SER A 82 6.18 -3.54 -18.23
CA SER A 82 7.11 -3.43 -17.09
C SER A 82 6.41 -3.05 -15.78
N VAL A 83 5.09 -2.88 -15.78
CA VAL A 83 4.34 -2.59 -14.57
C VAL A 83 4.43 -3.77 -13.62
N SER A 84 4.69 -3.50 -12.33
CA SER A 84 4.80 -4.53 -11.31
C SER A 84 4.25 -4.02 -9.98
N SER A 85 3.43 -4.85 -9.34
CA SER A 85 2.88 -4.59 -8.01
C SER A 85 3.96 -4.45 -6.93
N LYS A 86 5.15 -5.00 -7.16
CA LYS A 86 6.34 -4.82 -6.29
C LYS A 86 6.73 -3.36 -6.11
N ASN A 87 6.44 -2.51 -7.09
CA ASN A 87 6.78 -1.09 -7.05
C ASN A 87 5.70 -0.23 -6.38
N PHE A 88 4.57 -0.83 -5.99
CA PHE A 88 3.45 -0.11 -5.39
C PHE A 88 3.67 0.04 -3.88
N ASP A 89 3.52 1.28 -3.40
CA ASP A 89 3.48 1.60 -1.97
C ASP A 89 2.13 1.21 -1.35
N ILE A 90 2.08 1.18 -0.03
CA ILE A 90 0.88 0.82 0.74
C ILE A 90 -0.34 1.63 0.31
N THR A 91 -0.18 2.95 0.16
CA THR A 91 -1.27 3.84 -0.25
C THR A 91 -1.81 3.48 -1.62
N LEU A 92 -0.92 3.24 -2.60
CA LEU A 92 -1.33 2.83 -3.94
C LEU A 92 -2.06 1.48 -3.91
N LEU A 93 -1.53 0.49 -3.20
CA LEU A 93 -2.16 -0.82 -3.06
C LEU A 93 -3.58 -0.71 -2.48
N THR A 94 -3.75 0.04 -1.40
CA THR A 94 -5.06 0.28 -0.77
C THR A 94 -6.03 0.96 -1.76
N VAL A 95 -5.59 1.99 -2.49
CA VAL A 95 -6.42 2.66 -3.49
C VAL A 95 -6.86 1.69 -4.59
N LEU A 96 -5.97 0.83 -5.09
CA LEU A 96 -6.32 -0.13 -6.15
C LEU A 96 -7.30 -1.21 -5.64
N LEU A 97 -7.06 -1.75 -4.45
CA LEU A 97 -7.95 -2.75 -3.83
C LEU A 97 -9.38 -2.20 -3.67
N ARG A 98 -9.50 -0.98 -3.12
CA ARG A 98 -10.79 -0.33 -2.86
C ARG A 98 -11.57 0.08 -4.11
N ASN A 99 -10.93 0.20 -5.28
CA ASN A 99 -11.56 0.82 -6.47
C ASN A 99 -11.60 -0.05 -7.73
N ILE A 100 -10.69 -1.01 -7.90
CA ILE A 100 -10.57 -1.77 -9.16
C ILE A 100 -10.42 -3.28 -8.98
N CYS A 101 -10.48 -3.78 -7.73
CA CYS A 101 -10.33 -5.21 -7.43
C CYS A 101 -11.67 -5.91 -7.13
N SER A 102 -12.80 -5.28 -7.51
CA SER A 102 -14.16 -5.82 -7.32
C SER A 102 -14.49 -6.23 -5.88
N LEU A 103 -13.81 -5.64 -4.89
CA LEU A 103 -14.10 -5.83 -3.47
C LEU A 103 -15.40 -5.10 -3.10
N SER A 104 -16.18 -5.70 -2.22
CA SER A 104 -17.44 -5.10 -1.78
C SER A 104 -17.15 -3.99 -0.79
N ARG A 105 -17.65 -2.77 -1.07
CA ARG A 105 -17.49 -1.67 -0.11
C ARG A 105 -18.08 -2.10 1.25
N PRO A 106 -17.32 -1.99 2.36
CA PRO A 106 -17.84 -2.30 3.69
C PRO A 106 -19.12 -1.51 4.00
N ALA A 107 -20.02 -2.08 4.79
CA ALA A 107 -21.31 -1.44 5.13
C ALA A 107 -21.13 -0.07 5.80
N THR A 108 -20.09 0.09 6.61
CA THR A 108 -19.71 1.36 7.28
C THR A 108 -18.92 2.30 6.36
N GLY A 109 -18.46 1.82 5.20
CA GLY A 109 -17.54 2.52 4.31
C GLY A 109 -16.07 2.24 4.62
N TRP A 110 -15.20 2.69 3.70
CA TRP A 110 -13.77 2.41 3.76
C TRP A 110 -12.98 3.22 4.81
N ASP A 111 -13.61 4.24 5.38
CA ASP A 111 -12.98 5.20 6.28
C ASP A 111 -13.60 5.15 7.70
N ALA A 112 -14.34 4.08 8.00
CA ALA A 112 -15.00 3.85 9.28
C ALA A 112 -14.74 2.42 9.75
N LEU A 113 -14.36 2.28 11.03
CA LEU A 113 -13.99 1.00 11.62
C LEU A 113 -15.09 -0.06 11.39
N PRO A 114 -14.74 -1.27 10.90
CA PRO A 114 -15.70 -2.33 10.75
C PRO A 114 -16.19 -2.83 12.12
N PRO A 115 -17.37 -3.47 12.19
CA PRO A 115 -17.81 -4.17 13.39
C PRO A 115 -16.76 -5.21 13.83
N ALA A 116 -16.55 -5.39 15.13
CA ALA A 116 -15.54 -6.31 15.65
C ALA A 116 -15.77 -7.79 15.27
N THR A 117 -16.98 -8.14 14.80
CA THR A 117 -17.36 -9.46 14.31
C THR A 117 -17.14 -9.66 12.81
N ASP A 118 -16.80 -8.60 12.07
CA ASP A 118 -16.57 -8.66 10.62
C ASP A 118 -15.15 -9.14 10.33
N THR A 119 -15.04 -10.36 9.81
CA THR A 119 -13.77 -11.00 9.45
C THR A 119 -13.57 -11.04 7.92
N SER A 120 -14.23 -10.16 7.18
CA SER A 120 -14.08 -10.06 5.73
C SER A 120 -12.73 -9.46 5.35
N THR A 121 -12.24 -9.79 4.15
CA THR A 121 -11.01 -9.19 3.61
C THR A 121 -11.15 -7.68 3.45
N GLU A 122 -12.36 -7.18 3.19
CA GLU A 122 -12.63 -5.75 3.09
C GLU A 122 -12.54 -5.04 4.43
N ALA A 123 -13.00 -5.69 5.52
CA ALA A 123 -12.78 -5.19 6.88
C ALA A 123 -11.29 -5.14 7.24
N ASP A 124 -10.49 -6.10 6.80
CA ASP A 124 -9.03 -6.13 7.03
C ASP A 124 -8.27 -5.01 6.27
N ILE A 125 -8.90 -4.38 5.27
CA ILE A 125 -8.31 -3.30 4.44
C ILE A 125 -8.68 -1.90 4.96
N VAL A 126 -9.69 -1.79 5.84
CA VAL A 126 -10.13 -0.51 6.43
C VAL A 126 -9.09 0.02 7.40
#